data_AF-A0AAW2D1Y7-F1
#
_entry.id   AF-A0AAW2D1Y7-F1
#
_cell.length_a   1.000
_cell.length_b   1.000
_cell.length_c   1.000
_cell.angle_alpha   90.00
_cell.angle_beta   90.00
_cell.angle_gamma   90.00
#
_symmetry.space_group_name_H-M   'P 1'
#
loop_
_entity.id
_entity.type
_entity.pdbx_description
1 polymer ?
#
loop_
_entity_poly.entity_id
_entity_poly.type
_entity_poly.pdbx_seq_one_letter_code
_entity_poly.pdbx_strand_id
1 'polypeptide(L)'
;MDGKNKVALKEIERLTAKADEVQENILKEILTQNSATEYLIKYMKGSKNMLEFKQSVPVITYKAIRPYIQRIANGEDSSLITSHPITEMIMSTGTSEGKPKLMPSVEEDLDRNMFFVSLITPILNQYVLGVDKGKRMYFFFVKKEISTPCGLPVRTAISRLLKSIHFKRGWDNVDDVGEEDDVPNDKLVDLVQVRLGCYYELVVATFAGLYRYRVNGVLQVIGFHNRAPQVRYICRRNVILSIDDDKTNEEDLQKSINVTKKLLEPCSALLVDYTSYADASTMPGHYVLYWEILFHGSLKVDDRLDNIAAIDDKVLQECCIAVEEELDYTYRICRTHNKSIRPLEIRVVEPGTFQELMDFFIDQGASINQHKTPRCIKSKGALKLLNSHMKASFFSPREPK
;
A
#
# COMPACT_ATOMS: atom_id res chain seq x y z
N MET A 1 31.99 9.07 21.58
CA MET A 1 31.42 8.45 20.37
C MET A 1 32.41 7.44 19.84
N ASP A 2 31.98 6.19 19.74
CA ASP A 2 32.71 5.10 19.10
C ASP A 2 33.14 5.47 17.66
N GLY A 3 34.29 4.95 17.21
CA GLY A 3 34.87 5.24 15.91
C GLY A 3 33.95 4.87 14.75
N LYS A 4 33.19 3.77 14.88
CA LYS A 4 32.20 3.33 13.88
C LYS A 4 31.05 4.32 13.68
N ASN A 5 30.54 4.91 14.76
CA ASN A 5 29.46 5.90 14.68
C ASN A 5 29.93 7.15 13.91
N LYS A 6 31.17 7.59 14.14
CA LYS A 6 31.74 8.74 13.40
C LYS A 6 31.89 8.45 11.91
N VAL A 7 32.24 7.23 11.52
CA VAL A 7 32.36 6.84 10.10
C VAL A 7 30.99 6.87 9.42
N ALA A 8 29.97 6.25 10.02
CA ALA A 8 28.62 6.24 9.47
C ALA A 8 28.04 7.66 9.27
N LEU A 9 28.22 8.54 10.27
CA LEU A 9 27.75 9.93 10.20
C LEU A 9 28.49 10.73 9.12
N LYS A 10 29.81 10.54 8.98
CA LYS A 10 30.58 11.16 7.89
C LYS A 10 30.10 10.69 6.52
N GLU A 11 29.69 9.44 6.40
CA GLU A 11 29.16 8.90 5.15
C GLU A 11 27.81 9.52 4.79
N ILE A 12 26.92 9.75 5.76
CA ILE A 12 25.67 10.51 5.54
C ILE A 12 25.97 11.91 5.01
N GLU A 13 26.92 12.62 5.63
CA GLU A 13 27.31 13.97 5.17
C GLU A 13 27.88 13.92 3.74
N ARG A 14 28.73 12.94 3.43
CA ARG A 14 29.29 12.76 2.09
C ARG A 14 28.20 12.51 1.05
N LEU A 15 27.26 11.62 1.32
CA LEU A 15 26.18 11.24 0.41
C LEU A 15 25.21 12.41 0.17
N THR A 16 24.85 13.13 1.23
CA THR A 16 23.86 14.22 1.16
C THR A 16 24.45 15.52 0.60
N ALA A 17 25.74 15.78 0.79
CA ALA A 17 26.43 16.93 0.20
C ALA A 17 26.59 16.82 -1.33
N LYS A 18 26.70 15.60 -1.84
CA LYS A 18 26.91 15.29 -3.27
C LYS A 18 25.75 14.48 -3.86
N ALA A 19 24.53 14.77 -3.41
CA ALA A 19 23.36 13.97 -3.73
C ALA A 19 23.08 13.86 -5.25
N ASP A 20 23.41 14.90 -6.01
CA ASP A 20 23.34 14.90 -7.48
C ASP A 20 24.37 13.95 -8.10
N GLU A 21 25.65 14.12 -7.78
CA GLU A 21 26.72 13.24 -8.27
C GLU A 21 26.44 11.77 -7.92
N VAL A 22 25.95 11.50 -6.71
CA VAL A 22 25.59 10.16 -6.26
C VAL A 22 24.45 9.58 -7.11
N GLN A 23 23.38 10.35 -7.35
CA GLN A 23 22.26 9.91 -8.20
C GLN A 23 22.70 9.65 -9.65
N GLU A 24 23.52 10.53 -10.22
CA GLU A 24 24.02 10.36 -11.58
C GLU A 24 24.87 9.11 -11.71
N ASN A 25 25.76 8.86 -10.75
CA ASN A 25 26.61 7.67 -10.74
C ASN A 25 25.78 6.38 -10.59
N ILE A 26 24.78 6.35 -9.70
CA ILE A 26 23.88 5.20 -9.54
C ILE A 26 23.15 4.91 -10.86
N LEU A 27 22.54 5.91 -11.49
CA LEU A 27 21.83 5.69 -12.75
C LEU A 27 22.78 5.23 -13.86
N LYS A 28 23.96 5.82 -13.96
CA LYS A 28 24.99 5.40 -14.93
C LYS A 28 25.41 3.95 -14.72
N GLU A 29 25.55 3.50 -13.47
CA GLU A 29 25.88 2.13 -13.13
C GLU A 29 24.76 1.17 -13.54
N ILE A 30 23.51 1.47 -13.17
CA ILE A 30 22.32 0.69 -13.57
C ILE A 30 22.27 0.54 -15.10
N LEU A 31 22.41 1.65 -15.84
CA LEU A 31 22.38 1.62 -17.31
C LEU A 31 23.57 0.86 -17.90
N THR A 32 24.75 0.97 -17.29
CA THR A 32 25.94 0.28 -17.76
C THR A 32 25.82 -1.23 -17.64
N GLN A 33 25.24 -1.71 -16.54
CA GLN A 33 25.02 -3.12 -16.27
C GLN A 33 23.87 -3.67 -17.13
N ASN A 34 22.75 -2.94 -17.19
CA ASN A 34 21.52 -3.49 -17.74
C ASN A 34 21.22 -3.09 -19.20
N SER A 35 22.09 -2.33 -19.89
CA SER A 35 21.81 -1.83 -21.25
C SER A 35 21.52 -2.92 -22.28
N ALA A 36 21.99 -4.16 -22.03
CA ALA A 36 21.80 -5.30 -22.92
C ALA A 36 20.56 -6.16 -22.57
N THR A 37 19.76 -5.74 -21.58
CA THR A 37 18.53 -6.46 -21.19
C THR A 37 17.43 -6.28 -22.24
N GLU A 38 16.52 -7.24 -22.35
CA GLU A 38 15.39 -7.18 -23.30
C GLU A 38 14.59 -5.88 -23.11
N TYR A 39 14.32 -5.51 -21.86
CA TYR A 39 13.57 -4.30 -21.52
C TYR A 39 14.28 -3.01 -21.96
N LEU A 40 15.57 -2.83 -21.64
CA LEU A 40 16.27 -1.60 -22.00
C LEU A 40 16.59 -1.54 -23.49
N ILE A 41 16.91 -2.66 -24.15
CA ILE A 41 17.12 -2.70 -25.61
C ILE A 41 15.89 -2.17 -26.35
N LYS A 42 14.67 -2.52 -25.89
CA LYS A 42 13.41 -2.06 -26.48
C LYS A 42 13.30 -0.54 -26.59
N TYR A 43 13.82 0.20 -25.60
CA TYR A 43 13.68 1.67 -25.54
C TYR A 43 14.96 2.44 -25.86
N MET A 44 16.12 1.87 -25.53
CA MET A 44 17.43 2.54 -25.56
C MET A 44 18.37 1.99 -26.64
N LYS A 45 18.01 0.87 -27.31
CA LYS A 45 18.84 0.23 -28.35
C LYS A 45 20.32 0.04 -27.95
N GLY A 46 20.57 -0.29 -26.68
CA GLY A 46 21.91 -0.49 -26.12
C GLY A 46 22.64 0.79 -25.65
N SER A 47 22.01 1.96 -25.77
CA SER A 47 22.55 3.20 -25.22
C SER A 47 22.61 3.19 -23.70
N LYS A 48 23.67 3.82 -23.18
CA LYS A 48 23.93 4.03 -21.74
C LYS A 48 23.74 5.49 -21.34
N ASN A 49 23.21 6.31 -22.25
CA ASN A 49 23.10 7.75 -22.06
C ASN A 49 21.91 8.09 -21.14
N MET A 50 22.16 8.88 -20.11
CA MET A 50 21.13 9.25 -19.13
C MET A 50 20.04 10.17 -19.70
N LEU A 51 20.38 11.06 -20.64
CA LEU A 51 19.40 11.93 -21.29
C LEU A 51 18.45 11.10 -22.15
N GLU A 52 18.99 10.14 -22.90
CA GLU A 52 18.19 9.20 -23.69
C GLU A 52 17.31 8.33 -22.78
N PHE A 53 17.79 7.93 -21.59
CA PHE A 53 16.97 7.22 -20.61
C PHE A 53 15.74 8.04 -20.20
N LYS A 54 15.93 9.33 -19.90
CA LYS A 54 14.84 10.24 -19.54
C LYS A 54 13.87 10.52 -20.70
N GLN A 55 14.32 10.40 -21.94
CA GLN A 55 13.50 10.67 -23.13
C GLN A 55 12.76 9.43 -23.63
N SER A 56 13.43 8.28 -23.67
CA SER A 56 12.98 7.08 -24.39
C SER A 56 12.35 6.03 -23.48
N VAL A 57 12.76 5.92 -22.21
CA VAL A 57 12.17 4.95 -21.28
C VAL A 57 10.91 5.55 -20.66
N PRO A 58 9.74 4.91 -20.78
CA PRO A 58 8.50 5.43 -20.22
C PRO A 58 8.50 5.31 -18.70
N VAL A 59 7.76 6.20 -18.03
CA VAL A 59 7.31 5.95 -16.66
C VAL A 59 6.28 4.83 -16.68
N ILE A 60 6.42 3.86 -15.78
CA ILE A 60 5.57 2.66 -15.77
C ILE A 60 4.95 2.37 -14.41
N THR A 61 3.84 1.63 -14.44
CA THR A 61 3.26 0.96 -13.27
C THR A 61 3.53 -0.54 -13.30
N TYR A 62 3.15 -1.25 -12.23
CA TYR A 62 3.34 -2.71 -12.15
C TYR A 62 2.74 -3.47 -13.34
N LYS A 63 1.61 -3.00 -13.88
CA LYS A 63 0.93 -3.64 -15.03
C LYS A 63 1.85 -3.78 -16.26
N ALA A 64 2.70 -2.80 -16.52
CA ALA A 64 3.58 -2.82 -17.70
C ALA A 64 4.79 -3.74 -17.54
N ILE A 65 5.29 -3.93 -16.30
CA ILE A 65 6.45 -4.78 -16.01
C ILE A 65 6.06 -6.22 -15.64
N ARG A 66 4.82 -6.43 -15.19
CA ARG A 66 4.28 -7.75 -14.81
C ARG A 66 4.52 -8.86 -15.84
N PRO A 67 4.39 -8.66 -17.17
CA PRO A 67 4.68 -9.71 -18.14
C PRO A 67 6.12 -10.24 -18.05
N TYR A 68 7.10 -9.36 -17.84
CA TYR A 68 8.51 -9.75 -17.67
C TYR A 68 8.71 -10.51 -16.35
N ILE A 69 8.12 -10.01 -15.26
CA ILE A 69 8.19 -10.66 -13.94
C ILE A 69 7.58 -12.07 -14.00
N GLN A 70 6.47 -12.25 -14.71
CA GLN A 70 5.81 -13.55 -14.85
C GLN A 70 6.66 -14.53 -15.67
N ARG A 71 7.32 -14.07 -16.73
CA ARG A 71 8.27 -14.87 -17.52
C ARG A 71 9.43 -15.36 -16.67
N ILE A 72 10.03 -14.47 -15.86
CA ILE A 72 11.11 -14.82 -14.93
C ILE A 72 10.62 -15.80 -13.86
N ALA A 73 9.45 -15.53 -13.26
CA ALA A 73 8.81 -16.43 -12.30
C ALA A 73 8.50 -17.83 -12.88
N ASN A 74 8.37 -17.94 -14.21
CA ASN A 74 8.17 -19.19 -14.93
C ASN A 74 9.48 -19.82 -15.43
N GLY A 75 10.64 -19.19 -15.20
CA GLY A 75 11.96 -19.77 -15.45
C GLY A 75 12.73 -19.16 -16.63
N GLU A 76 12.22 -18.08 -17.25
CA GLU A 76 13.06 -17.30 -18.18
C GLU A 76 14.16 -16.54 -17.42
N ASP A 77 15.26 -16.29 -18.13
CA ASP A 77 16.47 -15.69 -17.55
C ASP A 77 16.24 -14.24 -17.06
N SER A 78 17.04 -13.80 -16.09
CA SER A 78 16.92 -12.45 -15.52
C SER A 78 17.25 -11.33 -16.52
N SER A 79 18.00 -11.64 -17.59
CA SER A 79 18.33 -10.73 -18.71
C SER A 79 17.14 -10.09 -19.40
N LEU A 80 15.92 -10.54 -19.11
CA LEU A 80 14.71 -9.80 -19.47
C LEU A 80 14.70 -8.37 -18.93
N ILE A 81 15.18 -8.16 -17.69
CA ILE A 81 15.11 -6.86 -17.01
C ILE A 81 16.38 -6.45 -16.27
N THR A 82 17.29 -7.37 -15.93
CA THR A 82 18.57 -7.07 -15.26
C THR A 82 19.68 -8.03 -15.69
N SER A 83 20.93 -7.58 -15.70
CA SER A 83 22.09 -8.45 -15.97
C SER A 83 22.45 -9.36 -14.80
N HIS A 84 21.91 -9.07 -13.62
CA HIS A 84 22.17 -9.83 -12.40
C HIS A 84 21.14 -10.96 -12.23
N PRO A 85 21.54 -12.13 -11.70
CA PRO A 85 20.59 -13.17 -11.38
C PRO A 85 19.56 -12.68 -10.35
N ILE A 86 18.28 -12.77 -10.69
CA ILE A 86 17.19 -12.57 -9.73
C ILE A 86 17.14 -13.80 -8.83
N THR A 87 17.45 -13.58 -7.55
CA THR A 87 17.55 -14.65 -6.55
C THR A 87 16.22 -14.91 -5.87
N GLU A 88 15.31 -13.94 -5.88
CA GLU A 88 14.00 -14.03 -5.23
C GLU A 88 13.02 -12.95 -5.70
N MET A 89 11.76 -13.10 -5.29
CA MET A 89 10.71 -12.10 -5.45
C MET A 89 10.26 -11.56 -4.10
N ILE A 90 10.30 -10.24 -3.95
CA ILE A 90 9.76 -9.55 -2.79
C ILE A 90 8.27 -9.32 -2.99
N MET A 91 7.46 -9.88 -2.09
CA MET A 91 6.02 -9.68 -2.07
C MET A 91 5.70 -8.32 -1.44
N SER A 92 5.18 -7.41 -2.25
CA SER A 92 4.69 -6.11 -1.77
C SER A 92 3.34 -6.27 -1.06
N THR A 93 3.06 -5.38 -0.11
CA THR A 93 1.74 -5.22 0.50
C THR A 93 0.70 -4.69 -0.50
N GLY A 94 1.16 -4.01 -1.56
CA GLY A 94 0.32 -3.60 -2.68
C GLY A 94 -0.11 -4.75 -3.56
N THR A 95 -1.37 -4.73 -3.97
CA THR A 95 -1.94 -5.69 -4.92
C THR A 95 -2.17 -5.04 -6.29
N SER A 96 -2.24 -5.88 -7.32
CA SER A 96 -2.64 -5.53 -8.69
C SER A 96 -3.54 -6.65 -9.18
N GLU A 97 -4.76 -6.32 -9.62
CA GLU A 97 -5.81 -7.31 -9.95
C GLU A 97 -6.08 -8.29 -8.78
N GLY A 98 -6.07 -7.80 -7.54
CA GLY A 98 -6.32 -8.59 -6.32
C GLY A 98 -5.20 -9.53 -5.90
N LYS A 99 -4.07 -9.57 -6.62
CA LYS A 99 -2.89 -10.39 -6.30
C LYS A 99 -1.71 -9.54 -5.84
N PRO A 100 -0.84 -10.03 -4.95
CA PRO A 100 0.35 -9.30 -4.54
C PRO A 100 1.28 -8.96 -5.71
N LYS A 101 1.84 -7.75 -5.69
CA LYS A 101 2.91 -7.38 -6.61
C LYS A 101 4.20 -8.10 -6.19
N LEU A 102 4.85 -8.74 -7.16
CA LEU A 102 6.12 -9.44 -7.00
C LEU A 102 7.25 -8.55 -7.51
N MET A 103 8.11 -8.06 -6.63
CA MET A 103 9.24 -7.21 -7.00
C MET A 103 10.50 -8.06 -7.15
N PRO A 104 11.17 -8.07 -8.31
CA PRO A 104 12.42 -8.80 -8.47
C PRO A 104 13.48 -8.22 -7.54
N SER A 105 14.32 -9.08 -6.96
CA SER A 105 15.47 -8.65 -6.17
C SER A 105 16.71 -9.46 -6.51
N VAL A 106 17.84 -8.77 -6.45
CA VAL A 106 19.19 -9.32 -6.65
C VAL A 106 19.90 -9.40 -5.30
N GLU A 107 20.96 -10.19 -5.21
CA GLU A 107 21.67 -10.45 -3.95
C GLU A 107 22.17 -9.14 -3.30
N GLU A 108 22.70 -8.23 -4.11
CA GLU A 108 23.28 -6.96 -3.65
C GLU A 108 22.22 -5.99 -3.08
N ASP A 109 20.93 -6.19 -3.35
CA ASP A 109 19.87 -5.38 -2.73
C ASP A 109 19.85 -5.60 -1.21
N LEU A 110 20.19 -6.81 -0.74
CA LEU A 110 20.24 -7.08 0.67
C LEU A 110 21.37 -6.25 1.31
N ASP A 111 22.55 -6.21 0.70
CA ASP A 111 23.68 -5.42 1.18
C ASP A 111 23.36 -3.92 1.21
N ARG A 112 22.61 -3.40 0.21
CA ARG A 112 22.13 -2.01 0.20
C ARG A 112 21.16 -1.72 1.34
N ASN A 113 20.20 -2.62 1.60
CA ASN A 113 19.29 -2.50 2.74
C ASN A 113 20.07 -2.56 4.06
N MET A 114 21.09 -3.41 4.10
CA MET A 114 22.02 -3.60 5.21
C MET A 114 23.01 -2.43 5.39
N PHE A 115 23.21 -1.60 4.39
CA PHE A 115 23.91 -0.34 4.57
C PHE A 115 22.99 0.69 5.22
N PHE A 116 21.79 0.90 4.69
CA PHE A 116 20.85 1.92 5.16
C PHE A 116 20.57 1.84 6.66
N VAL A 117 20.24 0.65 7.14
CA VAL A 117 19.89 0.43 8.54
C VAL A 117 21.09 0.58 9.48
N SER A 118 22.32 0.27 9.01
CA SER A 118 23.52 0.46 9.82
C SER A 118 23.70 1.94 10.24
N LEU A 119 23.05 2.86 9.55
CA LEU A 119 23.05 4.30 9.83
C LEU A 119 22.10 4.70 10.97
N ILE A 120 21.05 3.91 11.27
CA ILE A 120 20.01 4.28 12.24
C ILE A 120 20.58 4.47 13.65
N THR A 121 21.35 3.51 14.15
CA THR A 121 21.91 3.57 15.51
C THR A 121 22.90 4.74 15.68
N PRO A 122 23.85 4.97 14.76
CA PRO A 122 24.68 6.18 14.77
C PRO A 122 23.90 7.50 14.83
N ILE A 123 22.77 7.60 14.09
CA ILE A 123 21.90 8.78 14.12
C ILE A 123 21.20 8.90 15.48
N LEU A 124 20.56 7.83 15.97
CA LEU A 124 19.84 7.86 17.25
C LEU A 124 20.74 8.25 18.42
N ASN A 125 21.99 7.77 18.43
CA ASN A 125 22.97 8.10 19.46
C ASN A 125 23.34 9.59 19.52
N GLN A 126 23.02 10.40 18.50
CA GLN A 126 23.18 11.86 18.57
C GLN A 126 22.10 12.52 19.45
N TYR A 127 20.91 11.92 19.53
CA TYR A 127 19.73 12.52 20.16
C TYR A 127 19.35 11.85 21.47
N VAL A 128 19.59 10.54 21.58
CA VAL A 128 19.22 9.73 22.74
C VAL A 128 20.48 9.11 23.32
N LEU A 129 20.91 9.62 24.48
CA LEU A 129 22.08 9.13 25.18
C LEU A 129 21.81 7.74 25.76
N GLY A 130 22.72 6.78 25.54
CA GLY A 130 22.68 5.47 26.18
C GLY A 130 21.79 4.42 25.51
N VAL A 131 21.27 4.68 24.29
CA VAL A 131 20.58 3.65 23.49
C VAL A 131 21.50 2.46 23.22
N ASP A 132 22.81 2.72 23.08
CA ASP A 132 23.87 1.74 22.91
C ASP A 132 24.24 0.97 24.18
N LYS A 133 23.77 1.42 25.36
CA LYS A 133 24.05 0.79 26.66
C LYS A 133 22.98 -0.22 27.09
N GLY A 134 21.82 -0.20 26.44
CA GLY A 134 20.69 -1.07 26.73
C GLY A 134 20.48 -2.17 25.68
N LYS A 135 19.44 -2.98 25.89
CA LYS A 135 18.89 -3.86 24.86
C LYS A 135 17.56 -3.27 24.38
N ARG A 136 17.28 -3.41 23.10
CA ARG A 136 16.01 -3.01 22.48
C ARG A 136 15.13 -4.25 22.35
N MET A 137 13.85 -4.12 22.69
CA MET A 137 12.86 -5.18 22.53
C MET A 137 12.03 -4.89 21.29
N TYR A 138 12.07 -5.78 20.31
CA TYR A 138 11.26 -5.69 19.09
C TYR A 138 10.40 -6.93 18.93
N PHE A 139 9.21 -6.74 18.37
CA PHE A 139 8.32 -7.81 17.97
C PHE A 139 8.32 -7.88 16.44
N PHE A 140 9.17 -8.74 15.90
CA PHE A 140 9.25 -9.03 14.48
C PHE A 140 8.63 -10.38 14.18
N PHE A 141 7.83 -10.45 13.11
CA PHE A 141 7.14 -11.66 12.69
C PHE A 141 7.48 -11.99 11.25
N VAL A 142 7.82 -13.25 11.00
CA VAL A 142 7.95 -13.77 9.63
C VAL A 142 6.57 -14.12 9.08
N LYS A 143 6.29 -13.67 7.86
CA LYS A 143 5.09 -14.04 7.09
C LYS A 143 5.35 -15.28 6.24
N LYS A 144 4.26 -15.95 5.83
CA LYS A 144 4.27 -17.14 4.97
C LYS A 144 5.06 -16.87 3.68
N GLU A 145 5.91 -17.81 3.30
CA GLU A 145 6.66 -17.78 2.05
C GLU A 145 6.03 -18.75 1.06
N ILE A 146 6.10 -18.39 -0.21
CA ILE A 146 5.69 -19.25 -1.33
C ILE A 146 6.84 -19.32 -2.33
N SER A 147 6.72 -20.16 -3.35
CA SER A 147 7.69 -20.23 -4.45
C SER A 147 7.00 -19.95 -5.77
N THR A 148 7.73 -19.34 -6.71
CA THR A 148 7.30 -19.24 -8.10
C THR A 148 7.31 -20.62 -8.77
N PRO A 149 6.68 -20.78 -9.95
CA PRO A 149 6.74 -22.04 -10.71
C PRO A 149 8.15 -22.55 -11.00
N CYS A 150 9.14 -21.67 -11.21
CA CYS A 150 10.54 -22.05 -11.40
C CYS A 150 11.33 -22.25 -10.10
N GLY A 151 10.68 -22.13 -8.94
CA GLY A 151 11.29 -22.38 -7.63
C GLY A 151 11.93 -21.16 -6.96
N LEU A 152 11.82 -19.96 -7.54
CA LEU A 152 12.30 -18.74 -6.87
C LEU A 152 11.47 -18.51 -5.59
N PRO A 153 12.12 -18.21 -4.45
CA PRO A 153 11.40 -17.91 -3.23
C PRO A 153 10.67 -16.56 -3.36
N VAL A 154 9.47 -16.50 -2.80
CA VAL A 154 8.64 -15.31 -2.73
C VAL A 154 8.34 -15.02 -1.26
N ARG A 155 8.76 -13.84 -0.79
CA ARG A 155 8.68 -13.46 0.63
C ARG A 155 8.54 -11.97 0.82
N THR A 156 8.06 -11.51 1.96
CA THR A 156 8.05 -10.07 2.27
C THR A 156 9.47 -9.56 2.56
N ALA A 157 9.72 -8.26 2.36
CA ALA A 157 11.03 -7.65 2.61
C ALA A 157 11.53 -7.90 4.06
N ILE A 158 10.61 -7.85 5.03
CA ILE A 158 10.92 -8.11 6.44
C ILE A 158 11.21 -9.58 6.68
N SER A 159 10.39 -10.51 6.16
CA SER A 159 10.70 -11.95 6.25
C SER A 159 12.07 -12.28 5.66
N ARG A 160 12.43 -11.66 4.52
CA ARG A 160 13.77 -11.78 3.94
C ARG A 160 14.85 -11.36 4.92
N LEU A 161 14.74 -10.13 5.43
CA LEU A 161 15.72 -9.56 6.33
C LEU A 161 15.91 -10.47 7.54
N LEU A 162 14.82 -10.85 8.23
CA LEU A 162 14.86 -11.68 9.44
C LEU A 162 15.53 -13.05 9.23
N LYS A 163 15.41 -13.63 8.03
CA LYS A 163 16.02 -14.94 7.71
C LYS A 163 17.46 -14.83 7.20
N SER A 164 17.90 -13.64 6.82
CA SER A 164 19.25 -13.42 6.29
C SER A 164 20.34 -13.76 7.30
N ILE A 165 21.52 -14.16 6.81
CA ILE A 165 22.71 -14.36 7.63
C ILE A 165 23.10 -13.07 8.38
N HIS A 166 22.74 -11.94 7.81
CA HIS A 166 23.01 -10.62 8.33
C HIS A 166 22.18 -10.33 9.59
N PHE A 167 20.87 -10.59 9.55
CA PHE A 167 20.02 -10.44 10.75
C PHE A 167 20.41 -11.43 11.84
N LYS A 168 20.74 -12.68 11.49
CA LYS A 168 21.22 -13.69 12.44
C LYS A 168 22.54 -13.29 13.13
N ARG A 169 23.29 -12.35 12.56
CA ARG A 169 24.53 -11.79 13.12
C ARG A 169 24.32 -10.48 13.89
N GLY A 170 23.06 -10.06 14.10
CA GLY A 170 22.65 -8.91 14.91
C GLY A 170 22.21 -7.72 14.06
N TRP A 171 20.96 -7.27 14.25
CA TRP A 171 20.36 -6.23 13.42
C TRP A 171 19.09 -5.55 14.01
N ASP A 172 18.84 -4.30 13.58
CA ASP A 172 17.71 -3.42 13.94
C ASP A 172 17.00 -2.79 12.70
N ASN A 173 15.79 -3.27 12.33
CA ASN A 173 14.63 -2.56 11.68
C ASN A 173 14.67 -2.07 10.19
N VAL A 174 13.57 -2.27 9.43
CA VAL A 174 13.22 -1.70 8.08
C VAL A 174 11.67 -1.63 7.94
N ASP A 175 11.10 -0.72 7.10
CA ASP A 175 9.68 -0.67 6.63
C ASP A 175 9.57 -0.23 5.13
N ASP A 176 8.44 -0.54 4.44
CA ASP A 176 8.21 -0.55 2.96
C ASP A 176 6.91 0.18 2.48
N VAL A 177 6.81 0.63 1.21
CA VAL A 177 5.73 1.49 0.62
C VAL A 177 5.34 1.07 -0.83
N GLY A 178 4.10 1.31 -1.27
CA GLY A 178 3.61 1.09 -2.66
C GLY A 178 2.41 1.99 -3.08
N GLU A 179 1.59 1.60 -4.09
CA GLU A 179 1.12 2.43 -5.24
C GLU A 179 -0.33 2.41 -5.86
N GLU A 180 -0.80 3.46 -6.61
CA GLU A 180 -1.16 3.53 -8.11
C GLU A 180 -1.69 4.90 -8.75
N ASP A 181 -1.35 5.21 -10.05
CA ASP A 181 -2.08 5.79 -11.27
C ASP A 181 -1.50 6.95 -12.17
N ASP A 182 -1.55 6.81 -13.52
CA ASP A 182 -0.75 7.45 -14.64
C ASP A 182 -0.47 9.00 -14.67
N VAL A 183 0.79 9.41 -14.96
CA VAL A 183 1.24 10.83 -15.11
C VAL A 183 2.15 10.97 -16.34
N PRO A 184 1.99 12.00 -17.19
CA PRO A 184 2.81 12.21 -18.39
C PRO A 184 4.31 12.45 -18.11
N ASN A 185 5.14 12.08 -19.09
CA ASN A 185 6.60 12.07 -19.03
C ASN A 185 7.27 13.45 -18.83
N ASP A 186 6.53 14.56 -18.98
CA ASP A 186 7.02 15.94 -19.02
C ASP A 186 7.14 16.63 -17.65
N LYS A 187 6.74 15.97 -16.57
CA LYS A 187 6.70 16.53 -15.20
C LYS A 187 7.66 15.91 -14.19
N LEU A 188 8.53 14.98 -14.60
CA LEU A 188 9.52 14.43 -13.67
C LEU A 188 10.60 15.46 -13.32
N VAL A 189 10.99 15.45 -12.05
CA VAL A 189 12.01 16.33 -11.49
C VAL A 189 13.04 15.44 -10.79
N ASP A 190 14.33 15.70 -11.02
CA ASP A 190 15.40 14.94 -10.35
C ASP A 190 15.39 15.20 -8.84
N LEU A 191 15.94 14.25 -8.06
CA LEU A 191 15.93 14.30 -6.59
C LEU A 191 16.35 15.65 -5.99
N VAL A 192 17.40 16.27 -6.54
CA VAL A 192 17.95 17.54 -6.03
C VAL A 192 17.24 18.79 -6.56
N GLN A 193 16.31 18.63 -7.51
CA GLN A 193 15.61 19.73 -8.18
C GLN A 193 14.19 19.94 -7.64
N VAL A 194 13.77 19.13 -6.66
CA VAL A 194 12.47 19.26 -6.00
C VAL A 194 12.37 20.60 -5.24
N ARG A 195 11.15 21.10 -5.04
CA ARG A 195 10.89 22.40 -4.42
C ARG A 195 10.28 22.24 -3.04
N LEU A 196 10.74 23.05 -2.11
CA LEU A 196 10.23 23.11 -0.74
C LEU A 196 8.71 23.38 -0.74
N GLY A 197 7.97 22.65 0.09
CA GLY A 197 6.52 22.77 0.24
C GLY A 197 5.71 22.07 -0.86
N CYS A 198 6.33 21.71 -1.99
CA CYS A 198 5.66 21.01 -3.07
C CYS A 198 5.48 19.52 -2.78
N TYR A 199 4.49 18.94 -3.44
CA TYR A 199 4.13 17.52 -3.35
C TYR A 199 4.62 16.82 -4.61
N TYR A 200 5.23 15.66 -4.42
CA TYR A 200 5.77 14.84 -5.48
C TYR A 200 5.32 13.40 -5.29
N GLU A 201 5.33 12.69 -6.41
CA GLU A 201 5.20 11.25 -6.39
C GLU A 201 6.58 10.62 -6.62
N LEU A 202 6.87 9.57 -5.85
CA LEU A 202 8.13 8.87 -5.97
C LEU A 202 8.15 7.99 -7.24
N VAL A 203 9.21 8.11 -8.03
CA VAL A 203 9.52 7.26 -9.19
C VAL A 203 10.96 6.78 -9.04
N VAL A 204 11.20 5.49 -9.20
CA VAL A 204 12.48 4.84 -8.94
C VAL A 204 13.04 4.11 -10.16
N ALA A 205 14.36 4.04 -10.22
CA ALA A 205 15.08 3.09 -11.05
C ALA A 205 15.98 2.22 -10.15
N THR A 206 15.97 0.90 -10.33
CA THR A 206 16.67 -0.04 -9.46
C THR A 206 17.62 -0.95 -10.23
N PHE A 207 18.62 -1.50 -9.53
CA PHE A 207 19.54 -2.49 -10.09
C PHE A 207 18.85 -3.79 -10.51
N ALA A 208 17.75 -4.15 -9.84
CA ALA A 208 16.94 -5.34 -10.12
C ALA A 208 15.99 -5.18 -11.33
N GLY A 209 16.08 -4.09 -12.08
CA GLY A 209 15.39 -3.97 -13.37
C GLY A 209 14.04 -3.27 -13.35
N LEU A 210 13.75 -2.49 -12.30
CA LEU A 210 12.64 -1.54 -12.33
C LEU A 210 13.14 -0.22 -12.91
N TYR A 211 12.55 0.26 -14.02
CA TYR A 211 12.99 1.46 -14.72
C TYR A 211 11.88 2.50 -14.79
N ARG A 212 12.11 3.66 -14.15
CA ARG A 212 11.07 4.71 -13.98
C ARG A 212 9.76 4.13 -13.48
N TYR A 213 9.90 3.18 -12.57
CA TYR A 213 8.80 2.51 -11.91
C TYR A 213 8.26 3.45 -10.85
N ARG A 214 6.97 3.72 -10.89
CA ARG A 214 6.34 4.61 -9.90
C ARG A 214 6.31 3.91 -8.56
N VAL A 215 6.17 4.65 -7.46
CA VAL A 215 6.01 4.11 -6.08
C VAL A 215 4.76 4.68 -5.41
N ASN A 216 4.06 5.64 -6.07
CA ASN A 216 2.78 6.28 -5.69
C ASN A 216 2.57 6.59 -4.20
N GLY A 217 3.66 6.66 -3.45
CA GLY A 217 3.75 7.42 -2.22
C GLY A 217 3.82 8.90 -2.59
N VAL A 218 2.89 9.67 -2.04
CA VAL A 218 2.89 11.13 -2.15
C VAL A 218 3.75 11.68 -1.02
N LEU A 219 4.77 12.43 -1.41
CA LEU A 219 5.76 13.00 -0.52
C LEU A 219 5.70 14.52 -0.60
N GLN A 220 5.71 15.20 0.55
CA GLN A 220 5.89 16.64 0.62
C GLN A 220 7.35 16.94 0.97
N VAL A 221 8.00 17.84 0.22
CA VAL A 221 9.34 18.33 0.59
C VAL A 221 9.21 19.30 1.75
N ILE A 222 9.84 18.99 2.88
CA ILE A 222 9.76 19.77 4.11
C ILE A 222 11.06 20.50 4.45
N GLY A 223 12.15 20.16 3.76
CA GLY A 223 13.47 20.74 4.01
C GLY A 223 14.53 20.08 3.14
N PHE A 224 15.78 20.42 3.41
CA PHE A 224 16.94 19.82 2.80
C PHE A 224 18.01 19.60 3.87
N HIS A 225 18.63 18.43 3.88
CA HIS A 225 19.88 18.20 4.59
C HIS A 225 21.00 18.22 3.55
N ASN A 226 21.87 19.23 3.61
CA ASN A 226 22.78 19.55 2.52
C ASN A 226 22.01 19.69 1.18
N ARG A 227 22.29 18.86 0.18
CA ARG A 227 21.60 18.86 -1.12
C ARG A 227 20.50 17.78 -1.23
N ALA A 228 20.38 16.91 -0.23
CA ALA A 228 19.37 15.86 -0.22
C ALA A 228 18.04 16.39 0.35
N PRO A 229 16.90 16.20 -0.33
CA PRO A 229 15.61 16.65 0.18
C PRO A 229 15.17 15.82 1.39
N GLN A 230 14.57 16.49 2.37
CA GLN A 230 13.85 15.88 3.48
C GLN A 230 12.37 15.87 3.13
N VAL A 231 11.74 14.71 3.27
CA VAL A 231 10.34 14.50 2.84
C VAL A 231 9.46 14.05 4.00
N ARG A 232 8.22 14.51 3.99
CA ARG A 232 7.13 14.00 4.82
C ARG A 232 6.24 13.12 3.96
N TYR A 233 6.02 11.88 4.39
CA TYR A 233 5.05 11.00 3.77
C TYR A 233 3.63 11.51 4.04
N ILE A 234 2.83 11.65 2.98
CA ILE A 234 1.46 12.19 3.07
C ILE A 234 0.44 11.07 3.00
N CYS A 235 0.47 10.29 1.92
CA CYS A 235 -0.40 9.16 1.73
C CYS A 235 0.11 8.27 0.60
N ARG A 236 -0.54 7.10 0.51
CA ARG A 236 -0.53 6.26 -0.68
C ARG A 236 -1.76 6.61 -1.49
N ARG A 237 -1.57 6.86 -2.78
CA ARG A 237 -2.68 7.17 -3.68
C ARG A 237 -3.68 6.01 -3.73
N ASN A 238 -4.96 6.34 -3.90
CA ASN A 238 -6.09 5.42 -4.05
C ASN A 238 -6.41 4.50 -2.84
N VAL A 239 -5.70 4.57 -1.71
CA VAL A 239 -6.05 3.75 -0.53
C VAL A 239 -7.09 4.45 0.35
N ILE A 240 -8.22 3.79 0.57
CA ILE A 240 -9.32 4.32 1.40
C ILE A 240 -9.44 3.62 2.75
N LEU A 241 -9.08 2.33 2.85
CA LEU A 241 -9.10 1.56 4.09
C LEU A 241 -7.77 0.82 4.31
N SER A 242 -7.32 0.79 5.55
CA SER A 242 -6.12 0.08 5.99
C SER A 242 -6.13 -0.07 7.51
N ILE A 243 -5.90 -1.28 8.03
CA ILE A 243 -5.73 -1.55 9.47
C ILE A 243 -4.27 -1.93 9.78
N ASP A 244 -3.68 -2.77 8.94
CA ASP A 244 -2.31 -3.28 9.02
C ASP A 244 -1.66 -3.12 7.63
N ASP A 245 -1.12 -4.21 7.08
CA ASP A 245 -0.52 -4.24 5.74
C ASP A 245 -1.54 -4.16 4.60
N ASP A 246 -2.82 -4.42 4.88
CA ASP A 246 -3.90 -4.34 3.91
C ASP A 246 -4.08 -2.91 3.36
N LYS A 247 -4.30 -2.79 2.05
CA LYS A 247 -4.48 -1.51 1.35
C LYS A 247 -5.66 -1.62 0.40
N THR A 248 -6.87 -1.39 0.90
CA THR A 248 -8.08 -1.45 0.08
C THR A 248 -8.34 -0.09 -0.58
N ASN A 249 -8.51 -0.10 -1.91
CA ASN A 249 -8.88 1.08 -2.70
C ASN A 249 -10.40 1.16 -2.93
N GLU A 250 -10.86 2.28 -3.50
CA GLU A 250 -12.28 2.53 -3.74
C GLU A 250 -12.88 1.57 -4.79
N GLU A 251 -12.13 1.21 -5.83
CA GLU A 251 -12.59 0.33 -6.90
C GLU A 251 -12.81 -1.11 -6.40
N ASP A 252 -11.86 -1.64 -5.63
CA ASP A 252 -11.94 -2.97 -5.03
C ASP A 252 -13.08 -3.05 -4.01
N LEU A 253 -13.27 -2.01 -3.19
CA LEU A 253 -14.43 -1.93 -2.29
C LEU A 253 -15.74 -1.84 -3.09
N GLN A 254 -15.79 -1.02 -4.13
CA GLN A 254 -17.00 -0.89 -4.95
C GLN A 254 -17.35 -2.18 -5.69
N LYS A 255 -16.33 -2.91 -6.16
CA LYS A 255 -16.47 -4.22 -6.78
C LYS A 255 -17.02 -5.24 -5.78
N SER A 256 -16.45 -5.31 -4.57
CA SER A 256 -16.92 -6.26 -3.54
C SER A 256 -18.38 -5.98 -3.17
N ILE A 257 -18.77 -4.72 -2.97
CA ILE A 257 -20.16 -4.33 -2.73
C ILE A 257 -21.08 -4.70 -3.90
N ASN A 258 -20.64 -4.52 -5.15
CA ASN A 258 -21.44 -4.87 -6.34
C ASN A 258 -21.68 -6.37 -6.49
N VAL A 259 -20.73 -7.20 -6.05
CA VAL A 259 -20.91 -8.66 -5.99
C VAL A 259 -21.87 -9.00 -4.85
N THR A 260 -21.65 -8.44 -3.66
CA THR A 260 -22.41 -8.77 -2.46
C THR A 260 -23.87 -8.32 -2.52
N LYS A 261 -24.18 -7.15 -3.11
CA LYS A 261 -25.57 -6.64 -3.18
C LYS A 261 -26.53 -7.59 -3.90
N LYS A 262 -26.02 -8.50 -4.74
CA LYS A 262 -26.82 -9.56 -5.39
C LYS A 262 -27.43 -10.53 -4.38
N LEU A 263 -26.83 -10.68 -3.21
CA LEU A 263 -27.39 -11.49 -2.11
C LEU A 263 -28.63 -10.85 -1.48
N LEU A 264 -28.84 -9.54 -1.67
CA LEU A 264 -30.03 -8.83 -1.18
C LEU A 264 -31.22 -8.93 -2.14
N GLU A 265 -31.01 -9.23 -3.42
CA GLU A 265 -32.05 -9.30 -4.45
C GLU A 265 -33.20 -10.28 -4.09
N PRO A 266 -32.94 -11.51 -3.59
CA PRO A 266 -34.00 -12.45 -3.20
C PRO A 266 -34.85 -11.96 -2.02
N CYS A 267 -34.31 -11.06 -1.20
CA CYS A 267 -34.98 -10.51 -0.02
C CYS A 267 -35.82 -9.27 -0.32
N SER A 268 -35.99 -8.90 -1.60
CA SER A 268 -36.62 -7.62 -2.01
C SER A 268 -35.98 -6.40 -1.33
N ALA A 269 -34.68 -6.49 -1.04
CA ALA A 269 -33.90 -5.47 -0.36
C ALA A 269 -32.97 -4.77 -1.35
N LEU A 270 -32.92 -3.44 -1.28
CA LEU A 270 -32.09 -2.59 -2.14
C LEU A 270 -31.09 -1.83 -1.28
N LEU A 271 -29.79 -2.04 -1.51
CA LEU A 271 -28.76 -1.17 -0.96
C LEU A 271 -28.81 0.19 -1.68
N VAL A 272 -29.27 1.23 -0.98
CA VAL A 272 -29.40 2.60 -1.50
C VAL A 272 -28.04 3.26 -1.62
N ASP A 273 -27.29 3.25 -0.52
CA ASP A 273 -25.94 3.80 -0.47
C ASP A 273 -25.11 3.13 0.63
N TYR A 274 -23.81 3.34 0.58
CA TYR A 274 -22.88 2.84 1.56
C TYR A 274 -21.67 3.75 1.78
N THR A 275 -21.08 3.68 2.97
CA THR A 275 -19.75 4.22 3.22
C THR A 275 -18.98 3.29 4.13
N SER A 276 -17.72 3.60 4.42
CA SER A 276 -16.84 2.75 5.22
C SER A 276 -15.97 3.55 6.17
N TYR A 277 -15.39 2.88 7.17
CA TYR A 277 -14.25 3.38 7.91
C TYR A 277 -13.41 2.23 8.47
N ALA A 278 -12.14 2.53 8.75
CA ALA A 278 -11.23 1.61 9.43
C ALA A 278 -11.31 1.83 10.94
N ASP A 279 -11.88 0.89 11.68
CA ASP A 279 -12.03 0.95 13.13
C ASP A 279 -10.77 0.42 13.82
N ALA A 280 -10.05 1.34 14.45
CA ALA A 280 -8.87 1.05 15.27
C ALA A 280 -9.14 1.24 16.78
N SER A 281 -10.41 1.30 17.20
CA SER A 281 -10.77 1.43 18.63
C SER A 281 -10.50 0.17 19.44
N THR A 282 -10.46 -0.99 18.78
CA THR A 282 -10.06 -2.29 19.36
C THR A 282 -8.82 -2.84 18.66
N MET A 283 -8.05 -3.70 19.35
CA MET A 283 -6.87 -4.35 18.79
C MET A 283 -7.08 -5.88 18.72
N PRO A 284 -6.99 -6.52 17.55
CA PRO A 284 -6.79 -5.90 16.23
C PRO A 284 -8.01 -5.07 15.78
N GLY A 285 -7.80 -4.12 14.86
CA GLY A 285 -8.89 -3.34 14.28
C GLY A 285 -9.65 -4.10 13.19
N HIS A 286 -10.71 -3.50 12.63
CA HIS A 286 -11.49 -4.07 11.51
C HIS A 286 -12.07 -3.01 10.60
N TYR A 287 -12.58 -3.45 9.45
CA TYR A 287 -13.36 -2.60 8.56
C TYR A 287 -14.82 -2.57 9.00
N VAL A 288 -15.42 -1.39 8.94
CA VAL A 288 -16.85 -1.19 9.17
C VAL A 288 -17.47 -0.55 7.94
N LEU A 289 -18.59 -1.10 7.49
CA LEU A 289 -19.38 -0.58 6.38
C LEU A 289 -20.73 -0.12 6.90
N TYR A 290 -21.14 1.11 6.59
CA TYR A 290 -22.50 1.57 6.85
C TYR A 290 -23.34 1.36 5.61
N TRP A 291 -24.46 0.66 5.74
CA TRP A 291 -25.38 0.32 4.64
C TRP A 291 -26.76 0.91 4.92
N GLU A 292 -27.28 1.71 3.99
CA GLU A 292 -28.68 2.13 3.98
C GLU A 292 -29.46 1.20 3.03
N ILE A 293 -30.40 0.44 3.58
CA ILE A 293 -31.14 -0.60 2.84
C ILE A 293 -32.63 -0.24 2.84
N LEU A 294 -33.25 -0.28 1.65
CA LEU A 294 -34.69 -0.14 1.46
C LEU A 294 -35.35 -1.48 1.15
N PHE A 295 -36.51 -1.71 1.76
CA PHE A 295 -37.29 -2.92 1.61
C PHE A 295 -38.50 -2.70 0.72
N HIS A 296 -38.55 -3.39 -0.41
CA HIS A 296 -39.71 -3.39 -1.30
C HIS A 296 -40.66 -4.51 -0.86
N GLY A 297 -41.29 -4.38 0.32
CA GLY A 297 -41.96 -5.52 0.93
C GLY A 297 -42.83 -5.29 2.16
N SER A 298 -43.55 -4.17 2.29
CA SER A 298 -44.76 -4.09 3.13
C SER A 298 -45.50 -2.75 2.94
N LEU A 299 -46.28 -2.62 1.85
CA LEU A 299 -47.42 -1.69 1.82
C LEU A 299 -48.51 -2.23 2.76
N LYS A 300 -48.27 -2.18 4.07
CA LYS A 300 -49.31 -2.18 5.10
C LYS A 300 -49.08 -0.97 5.99
N VAL A 301 -50.15 -0.21 6.17
CA VAL A 301 -50.17 1.20 6.59
C VAL A 301 -49.83 1.40 8.08
N ASP A 302 -49.45 0.38 8.86
CA ASP A 302 -49.46 0.51 10.33
C ASP A 302 -48.24 0.04 11.15
N ASP A 303 -47.13 -0.40 10.56
CA ASP A 303 -45.95 -0.80 11.37
C ASP A 303 -44.69 -0.01 10.99
N ARG A 304 -44.49 1.13 11.69
CA ARG A 304 -43.27 1.96 11.56
C ARG A 304 -42.09 1.50 12.42
N LEU A 305 -42.16 0.33 13.07
CA LEU A 305 -41.08 -0.13 13.96
C LEU A 305 -40.37 -1.44 13.54
N ASP A 306 -40.95 -2.29 12.69
CA ASP A 306 -40.49 -3.70 12.55
C ASP A 306 -39.84 -4.08 11.20
N ASN A 307 -39.49 -3.13 10.33
CA ASN A 307 -39.01 -3.45 8.96
C ASN A 307 -37.57 -3.99 8.85
N ILE A 308 -36.83 -4.17 9.96
CA ILE A 308 -35.56 -4.94 9.96
C ILE A 308 -35.79 -6.43 10.15
N ALA A 309 -36.94 -6.84 10.70
CA ALA A 309 -37.26 -8.25 10.93
C ALA A 309 -37.47 -9.06 9.63
N ALA A 310 -37.33 -8.45 8.45
CA ALA A 310 -37.54 -9.07 7.15
C ALA A 310 -36.28 -9.72 6.53
N ILE A 311 -35.06 -9.31 6.92
CA ILE A 311 -33.84 -10.01 6.51
C ILE A 311 -33.42 -10.94 7.63
N ASP A 312 -33.24 -12.23 7.32
CA ASP A 312 -32.57 -13.16 8.24
C ASP A 312 -31.16 -12.62 8.52
N ASP A 313 -30.81 -12.40 9.80
CA ASP A 313 -29.47 -11.98 10.24
C ASP A 313 -28.35 -12.75 9.54
N LYS A 314 -28.60 -14.02 9.18
CA LYS A 314 -27.68 -14.84 8.39
C LYS A 314 -27.37 -14.25 7.03
N VAL A 315 -28.32 -13.64 6.32
CA VAL A 315 -28.07 -13.01 5.01
C VAL A 315 -27.12 -11.82 5.15
N LEU A 316 -27.24 -11.01 6.20
CA LEU A 316 -26.32 -9.90 6.44
C LEU A 316 -24.93 -10.38 6.89
N GLN A 317 -24.87 -11.46 7.67
CA GLN A 317 -23.61 -12.15 7.97
C GLN A 317 -22.96 -12.74 6.70
N GLU A 318 -23.74 -13.35 5.82
CA GLU A 318 -23.28 -13.82 4.50
C GLU A 318 -22.84 -12.66 3.61
N CYS A 319 -23.47 -11.49 3.72
CA CYS A 319 -22.99 -10.27 3.05
C CYS A 319 -21.62 -9.85 3.58
N CYS A 320 -21.40 -9.86 4.90
CA CYS A 320 -20.09 -9.52 5.49
C CYS A 320 -18.97 -10.41 4.91
N ILE A 321 -19.15 -11.73 4.93
CA ILE A 321 -18.15 -12.66 4.40
C ILE A 321 -18.00 -12.55 2.88
N ALA A 322 -19.08 -12.34 2.12
CA ALA A 322 -19.00 -12.15 0.68
C ALA A 322 -18.18 -10.89 0.31
N VAL A 323 -18.26 -9.82 1.11
CA VAL A 323 -17.34 -8.68 0.95
C VAL A 323 -15.90 -9.11 1.23
N GLU A 324 -15.63 -9.77 2.35
CA GLU A 324 -14.26 -10.20 2.71
C GLU A 324 -13.61 -11.12 1.66
N GLU A 325 -14.40 -11.99 1.02
CA GLU A 325 -13.93 -12.93 -0.03
C GLU A 325 -13.51 -12.21 -1.33
N GLU A 326 -14.13 -11.07 -1.62
CA GLU A 326 -13.82 -10.25 -2.80
C GLU A 326 -12.71 -9.21 -2.53
N LEU A 327 -12.38 -8.96 -1.27
CA LEU A 327 -11.24 -8.12 -0.92
C LEU A 327 -9.91 -8.80 -1.27
N ASP A 328 -8.87 -7.98 -1.39
CA ASP A 328 -7.60 -8.42 -1.94
C ASP A 328 -6.93 -9.52 -1.11
N TYR A 329 -5.94 -10.18 -1.71
CA TYR A 329 -5.18 -11.23 -1.03
C TYR A 329 -4.57 -10.75 0.30
N THR A 330 -4.08 -9.50 0.37
CA THR A 330 -3.42 -8.98 1.58
C THR A 330 -4.41 -8.88 2.74
N TYR A 331 -5.61 -8.36 2.51
CA TYR A 331 -6.70 -8.32 3.49
C TYR A 331 -7.04 -9.74 3.99
N ARG A 332 -7.25 -10.68 3.07
CA ARG A 332 -7.62 -12.08 3.42
C ARG A 332 -6.52 -12.79 4.20
N ILE A 333 -5.24 -12.55 3.90
CA ILE A 333 -4.12 -13.06 4.70
C ILE A 333 -4.06 -12.43 6.09
N CYS A 334 -4.35 -11.13 6.21
CA CYS A 334 -4.43 -10.47 7.51
C CYS A 334 -5.57 -11.01 8.38
N ARG A 335 -6.71 -11.39 7.77
CA ARG A 335 -7.83 -12.07 8.45
C ARG A 335 -7.52 -13.51 8.85
N THR A 336 -6.91 -14.29 7.95
CA THR A 336 -6.75 -15.75 8.12
C THR A 336 -5.45 -16.16 8.83
N HIS A 337 -4.31 -15.67 8.36
CA HIS A 337 -2.99 -16.15 8.79
C HIS A 337 -2.36 -15.22 9.83
N ASN A 338 -2.30 -13.92 9.56
CA ASN A 338 -1.63 -12.97 10.48
C ASN A 338 -2.48 -12.67 11.72
N LYS A 339 -3.80 -12.87 11.64
CA LYS A 339 -4.78 -12.49 12.66
C LYS A 339 -4.66 -11.01 13.08
N SER A 340 -4.24 -10.14 12.16
CA SER A 340 -4.03 -8.71 12.40
C SER A 340 -5.26 -7.85 12.07
N ILE A 341 -6.31 -8.45 11.49
CA ILE A 341 -7.60 -7.80 11.23
C ILE A 341 -8.74 -8.66 11.79
N ARG A 342 -9.65 -8.04 12.52
CA ARG A 342 -10.88 -8.65 13.06
C ARG A 342 -11.97 -8.79 11.96
N PRO A 343 -13.04 -9.59 12.19
CA PRO A 343 -14.14 -9.74 11.24
C PRO A 343 -14.73 -8.40 10.77
N LEU A 344 -14.95 -8.27 9.46
CA LEU A 344 -15.65 -7.14 8.87
C LEU A 344 -17.05 -6.98 9.47
N GLU A 345 -17.42 -5.73 9.72
CA GLU A 345 -18.71 -5.35 10.29
C GLU A 345 -19.55 -4.58 9.26
N ILE A 346 -20.81 -4.98 9.08
CA ILE A 346 -21.82 -4.18 8.39
C ILE A 346 -22.77 -3.60 9.43
N ARG A 347 -22.88 -2.27 9.45
CA ARG A 347 -23.83 -1.50 10.26
C ARG A 347 -24.97 -1.02 9.37
N VAL A 348 -26.18 -1.48 9.64
CA VAL A 348 -27.37 -1.03 8.93
C VAL A 348 -27.88 0.26 9.58
N VAL A 349 -28.08 1.30 8.76
CA VAL A 349 -28.57 2.62 9.21
C VAL A 349 -30.01 2.88 8.79
N GLU A 350 -30.64 3.88 9.38
CA GLU A 350 -32.01 4.26 9.04
C GLU A 350 -32.13 4.82 7.61
N PRO A 351 -33.25 4.61 6.90
CA PRO A 351 -33.50 5.30 5.64
C PRO A 351 -33.47 6.82 5.82
N GLY A 352 -32.77 7.53 4.93
CA GLY A 352 -32.53 8.98 5.02
C GLY A 352 -31.24 9.37 5.74
N THR A 353 -30.52 8.43 6.36
CA THR A 353 -29.25 8.72 7.05
C THR A 353 -28.22 9.33 6.09
N PHE A 354 -28.13 8.83 4.85
CA PHE A 354 -27.18 9.38 3.88
C PHE A 354 -27.60 10.76 3.34
N GLN A 355 -28.89 11.12 3.41
CA GLN A 355 -29.35 12.48 3.14
C GLN A 355 -28.89 13.44 4.25
N GLU A 356 -29.04 13.05 5.51
CA GLU A 356 -28.53 13.85 6.65
C GLU A 356 -26.99 13.97 6.62
N LEU A 357 -26.30 12.91 6.19
CA LEU A 357 -24.85 12.93 6.00
C LEU A 357 -24.44 13.91 4.90
N MET A 358 -25.21 13.99 3.81
CA MET A 358 -24.99 14.96 2.75
C MET A 358 -25.15 16.39 3.27
N ASP A 359 -26.23 16.66 4.01
CA ASP A 359 -26.51 17.97 4.61
C ASP A 359 -25.38 18.39 5.58
N PHE A 360 -24.89 17.46 6.40
CA PHE A 360 -23.74 17.68 7.28
C PHE A 360 -22.48 18.15 6.54
N PHE A 361 -22.20 17.59 5.36
CA PHE A 361 -21.05 18.02 4.56
C PHE A 361 -21.31 19.33 3.81
N ILE A 362 -22.54 19.58 3.38
CA ILE A 362 -22.94 20.86 2.75
C ILE A 362 -22.75 22.01 3.76
N ASP A 363 -23.14 21.81 5.01
CA ASP A 363 -22.94 22.79 6.10
C ASP A 363 -21.45 23.07 6.38
N GLN A 364 -20.57 22.12 6.05
CA GLN A 364 -19.12 22.28 6.13
C GLN A 364 -18.49 22.89 4.86
N GLY A 365 -19.32 23.33 3.91
CA GLY A 365 -18.89 23.99 2.68
C GLY A 365 -18.77 23.08 1.46
N ALA A 366 -19.30 21.85 1.50
CA ALA A 366 -19.38 21.02 0.30
C ALA A 366 -20.40 21.59 -0.70
N SER A 367 -20.08 21.49 -1.99
CA SER A 367 -20.98 21.94 -3.06
C SER A 367 -22.19 21.02 -3.20
N ILE A 368 -23.39 21.60 -3.11
CA ILE A 368 -24.68 20.90 -3.20
C ILE A 368 -24.79 20.12 -4.52
N ASN A 369 -24.43 20.74 -5.64
CA ASN A 369 -24.60 20.15 -6.99
C ASN A 369 -23.54 19.10 -7.36
N GLN A 370 -22.50 18.93 -6.53
CA GLN A 370 -21.37 18.04 -6.81
C GLN A 370 -21.13 17.04 -5.69
N HIS A 371 -21.99 17.01 -4.66
CA HIS A 371 -21.81 16.11 -3.54
C HIS A 371 -21.99 14.65 -4.01
N LYS A 372 -20.99 13.83 -3.68
CA LYS A 372 -21.07 12.37 -3.74
C LYS A 372 -20.70 11.85 -2.36
N THR A 373 -21.49 10.90 -1.86
CA THR A 373 -21.20 10.19 -0.61
C THR A 373 -19.75 9.69 -0.62
N PRO A 374 -18.90 10.14 0.33
CA PRO A 374 -17.55 9.64 0.44
C PRO A 374 -17.57 8.14 0.74
N ARG A 375 -16.80 7.34 0.01
CA ARG A 375 -16.74 5.88 0.23
C ARG A 375 -15.97 5.49 1.48
N CYS A 376 -15.23 6.43 2.08
CA CYS A 376 -14.61 6.27 3.40
C CYS A 376 -14.74 7.57 4.22
N ILE A 377 -15.19 7.45 5.46
CA ILE A 377 -15.36 8.56 6.40
C ILE A 377 -14.17 8.64 7.35
N LYS A 378 -13.53 9.80 7.41
CA LYS A 378 -12.48 10.13 8.39
C LYS A 378 -12.91 11.16 9.43
N SER A 379 -14.01 11.88 9.18
CA SER A 379 -14.51 12.92 10.09
C SER A 379 -15.18 12.29 11.31
N LYS A 380 -14.71 12.65 12.51
CA LYS A 380 -15.33 12.21 13.78
C LYS A 380 -16.79 12.64 13.90
N GLY A 381 -17.15 13.81 13.37
CA GLY A 381 -18.53 14.30 13.40
C GLY A 381 -19.45 13.46 12.52
N ALA A 382 -19.02 13.16 11.29
CA ALA A 382 -19.77 12.28 10.37
C ALA A 382 -19.91 10.86 10.92
N LEU A 383 -18.86 10.30 11.53
CA LEU A 383 -18.95 8.99 12.21
C LEU A 383 -19.93 9.00 13.37
N LYS A 384 -20.01 10.11 14.13
CA LYS A 384 -20.97 10.23 15.23
C LYS A 384 -22.41 10.24 14.72
N LEU A 385 -22.68 10.95 13.63
CA LEU A 385 -23.98 10.96 12.95
C LEU A 385 -24.35 9.55 12.47
N LEU A 386 -23.47 8.89 11.71
CA LEU A 386 -23.74 7.52 11.22
C LEU A 386 -24.03 6.53 12.35
N ASN A 387 -23.30 6.63 13.47
CA ASN A 387 -23.54 5.77 14.63
C ASN A 387 -24.84 6.09 15.36
N SER A 388 -25.34 7.34 15.37
CA SER A 388 -26.62 7.67 16.01
C SER A 388 -27.82 7.13 15.25
N HIS A 389 -27.69 6.87 13.94
CA HIS A 389 -28.71 6.26 13.09
C HIS A 389 -28.50 4.76 12.88
N MET A 390 -27.59 4.12 13.61
CA MET A 390 -27.35 2.68 13.50
C MET A 390 -28.54 1.91 14.10
N LYS A 391 -29.15 1.05 13.29
CA LYS A 391 -30.22 0.15 13.74
C LYS A 391 -29.71 -1.23 14.17
N ALA A 392 -28.76 -1.78 13.43
CA ALA A 392 -28.21 -3.11 13.68
C ALA A 392 -26.77 -3.23 13.18
N SER A 393 -26.04 -4.22 13.71
CA SER A 393 -24.65 -4.51 13.34
C SER A 393 -24.44 -6.01 13.19
N PHE A 394 -23.70 -6.40 12.14
CA PHE A 394 -23.45 -7.79 11.77
C PHE A 394 -21.97 -7.98 11.46
N PHE A 395 -21.39 -9.08 11.95
CA PHE A 395 -20.00 -9.42 11.70
C PHE A 395 -19.89 -10.60 10.74
N SER A 396 -18.80 -10.65 9.99
CA SER A 396 -18.45 -11.84 9.19
C SER A 396 -18.41 -13.09 10.09
N PRO A 397 -19.17 -14.15 9.78
CA PRO A 397 -19.34 -15.31 10.65
C PRO A 397 -18.14 -16.27 10.61
N ARG A 398 -17.25 -16.11 9.63
CA ARG A 398 -16.07 -16.96 9.41
C ARG A 398 -14.94 -16.17 8.76
N GLU A 399 -13.83 -16.85 8.50
CA GLU A 399 -12.72 -16.25 7.77
C GLU A 399 -12.91 -16.41 6.25
N PRO A 400 -12.42 -15.43 5.46
CA PRO A 400 -12.41 -15.53 4.00
C PRO A 400 -11.39 -16.57 3.55
N LYS A 401 -11.53 -17.06 2.31
CA LYS A 401 -10.69 -18.14 1.76
C LYS A 401 -9.35 -17.65 1.23
#